data_AF-A0A239GI29-F1
#
_entry.id   AF-A0A239GI29-F1
#
_cell.length_a   1.000
_cell.length_b   1.000
_cell.length_c   1.000
_cell.angle_alpha   90.00
_cell.angle_beta   90.00
_cell.angle_gamma   90.00
#
_symmetry.space_group_name_H-M   'P 1'
#
loop_
_entity.id
_entity.type
_entity.pdbx_description
1 polymer ?
#
loop_
_entity_poly.entity_id
_entity_poly.type
_entity_poly.pdbx_seq_one_letter_code
_entity_poly.pdbx_strand_id
1 'polypeptide(L)'
;MGKERLYMGSFFDYFSIIYDPRQEGKVQHKLIDILFIAVAATVCRCDEWHEMEDWAFAKEEWLKQYLELPNGIPCGWMPKMTGRSLRV
;
A
#
# COMPACT_ATOMS: atom_id res chain seq x y z
N MET A 1 0.69 -1.39 -20.90
CA MET A 1 1.84 -0.69 -20.28
C MET A 1 2.47 -1.69 -19.33
N GLY A 2 3.67 -2.19 -19.66
CA GLY A 2 4.20 -3.46 -19.14
C GLY A 2 4.41 -3.46 -17.62
N LYS A 3 3.92 -4.51 -16.94
CA LYS A 3 4.13 -4.80 -15.51
C LYS A 3 5.58 -5.21 -15.18
N GLU A 4 6.56 -4.91 -16.03
CA GLU A 4 7.94 -5.42 -15.94
C GLU A 4 8.78 -4.75 -14.83
N ARG A 5 8.26 -3.70 -14.17
CA ARG A 5 9.00 -2.96 -13.13
C ARG A 5 8.40 -3.00 -11.72
N LEU A 6 7.42 -3.87 -11.49
CA LEU A 6 6.86 -4.04 -10.15
C LEU A 6 7.86 -4.75 -9.24
N TYR A 7 7.87 -4.39 -7.96
CA TYR A 7 8.69 -5.03 -6.94
C TYR A 7 10.20 -5.01 -7.23
N MET A 8 10.68 -4.01 -7.99
CA MET A 8 12.11 -3.85 -8.28
C MET A 8 12.78 -2.86 -7.34
N GLY A 9 14.00 -3.20 -6.90
CA GLY A 9 14.88 -2.31 -6.14
C GLY A 9 15.14 -2.78 -4.73
N SER A 10 16.14 -2.15 -4.09
CA SER A 10 16.69 -2.59 -2.82
C SER A 10 15.67 -2.72 -1.69
N PHE A 11 14.61 -1.90 -1.70
CA PHE A 11 13.52 -2.04 -0.73
C PHE A 11 12.91 -3.44 -0.77
N PHE A 12 12.55 -3.92 -1.95
CA PHE A 12 11.91 -5.23 -2.09
C PHE A 12 12.90 -6.36 -1.80
N ASP A 13 14.16 -6.21 -2.18
CA ASP A 13 15.21 -7.19 -1.87
C ASP A 13 15.37 -7.38 -0.35
N TYR A 14 15.47 -6.27 0.40
CA TYR A 14 15.66 -6.32 1.85
C TYR A 14 14.42 -6.73 2.64
N PHE A 15 13.21 -6.36 2.19
CA PHE A 15 11.98 -6.65 2.92
C PHE A 15 11.29 -7.95 2.47
N SER A 16 11.68 -8.55 1.35
CA SER A 16 11.14 -9.84 0.87
C SER A 16 11.45 -11.02 1.79
N ILE A 17 12.48 -10.92 2.63
CA ILE A 17 12.87 -11.96 3.59
C ILE A 17 11.93 -12.04 4.81
N ILE A 18 11.06 -11.04 5.00
CA ILE A 18 10.17 -10.98 6.16
C ILE A 18 9.08 -12.02 6.00
N TYR A 19 9.06 -12.98 6.94
CA TYR A 19 7.96 -13.93 7.05
C TYR A 19 6.66 -13.21 7.43
N ASP A 20 5.56 -13.56 6.76
CA ASP A 20 4.23 -13.01 7.05
C ASP A 20 3.51 -13.87 8.10
N PRO A 21 3.40 -13.42 9.37
CA PRO A 21 2.76 -14.19 10.43
C PRO A 21 1.23 -14.10 10.40
N ARG A 22 0.65 -13.36 9.44
CA ARG A 22 -0.80 -13.15 9.37
C ARG A 22 -1.49 -14.44 8.94
N GLN A 23 -2.71 -14.64 9.45
CA GLN A 23 -3.48 -15.86 9.17
C GLN A 23 -3.83 -15.97 7.68
N GLU A 24 -3.37 -17.04 7.03
CA GLU A 24 -3.74 -17.36 5.66
C GLU A 24 -5.27 -17.37 5.49
N GLY A 25 -5.75 -16.85 4.36
CA GLY A 25 -7.19 -16.70 4.08
C GLY A 25 -7.86 -15.48 4.71
N LYS A 26 -7.21 -14.79 5.66
CA LYS A 26 -7.64 -13.45 6.16
C LYS A 26 -6.83 -12.29 5.60
N VAL A 27 -5.89 -12.59 4.70
CA VAL A 27 -4.99 -11.61 4.09
C VAL A 27 -5.53 -11.20 2.72
N GLN A 28 -5.91 -9.93 2.58
CA GLN A 28 -6.33 -9.35 1.29
C GLN A 28 -5.19 -8.61 0.59
N HIS A 29 -4.21 -8.09 1.33
CA HIS A 29 -3.11 -7.30 0.77
C HIS A 29 -1.77 -7.95 1.08
N LYS A 30 -0.86 -7.96 0.09
CA LYS A 30 0.50 -8.47 0.25
C LYS A 30 1.21 -7.68 1.36
N LEU A 31 1.95 -8.37 2.22
CA LEU A 31 2.65 -7.71 3.34
C LEU A 31 3.64 -6.66 2.81
N ILE A 32 4.34 -6.99 1.72
CA ILE A 32 5.31 -6.11 1.10
C ILE A 32 4.68 -4.80 0.58
N ASP A 33 3.44 -4.84 0.07
CA ASP A 33 2.73 -3.65 -0.38
C ASP A 33 2.43 -2.72 0.81
N ILE A 34 1.99 -3.29 1.94
CA ILE A 34 1.70 -2.55 3.17
C ILE A 34 2.97 -1.91 3.73
N LEU A 35 4.07 -2.67 3.78
CA LEU A 35 5.35 -2.17 4.29
C LEU A 35 5.89 -1.02 3.44
N PHE A 36 5.80 -1.13 2.10
CA PHE A 36 6.21 -0.06 1.21
C PHE A 36 5.41 1.22 1.44
N ILE A 37 4.07 1.10 1.53
CA ILE A 37 3.17 2.24 1.77
C ILE A 37 3.48 2.88 3.12
N ALA A 38 3.62 2.09 4.19
CA ALA A 38 3.88 2.61 5.53
C ALA A 38 5.20 3.40 5.59
N VAL A 39 6.28 2.87 5.00
CA VAL A 39 7.58 3.56 4.97
C VAL A 39 7.51 4.84 4.13
N ALA A 40 6.91 4.78 2.94
CA ALA A 40 6.79 5.94 2.06
C ALA A 40 5.93 7.06 2.70
N ALA A 41 4.82 6.71 3.34
CA ALA A 41 3.96 7.65 4.06
C ALA A 41 4.68 8.25 5.28
N THR A 42 5.43 7.44 6.03
CA THR A 42 6.23 7.93 7.17
C THR A 42 7.27 8.96 6.73
N VAL A 43 7.94 8.75 5.58
CA VAL A 43 8.87 9.74 5.00
C VAL A 43 8.15 11.04 4.63
N CYS A 44 6.88 10.96 4.24
CA CYS A 44 6.02 12.12 3.99
C CYS A 44 5.44 12.77 5.26
N ARG A 45 5.85 12.34 6.46
CA ARG A 45 5.33 12.81 7.76
C ARG A 45 3.84 12.53 7.96
N CYS A 46 3.36 11.41 7.45
CA CYS A 46 2.10 10.82 7.91
C CYS A 46 2.39 10.07 9.20
N ASP A 47 2.01 10.66 10.34
CA ASP A 47 2.32 10.14 11.67
C ASP A 47 1.23 9.18 12.17
N GLU A 48 0.00 9.34 11.67
CA GLU A 48 -1.16 8.54 12.06
C GLU A 48 -1.63 7.59 10.95
N TRP A 49 -2.24 6.46 11.34
CA TRP A 49 -2.69 5.42 10.41
C TRP A 49 -3.67 5.92 9.35
N HIS A 50 -4.58 6.83 9.73
CA HIS A 50 -5.53 7.42 8.78
C HIS A 50 -4.82 8.32 7.76
N GLU A 51 -3.69 8.95 8.12
CA GLU A 51 -2.96 9.86 7.22
C GLU A 51 -2.22 9.04 6.18
N MET A 52 -1.66 7.90 6.59
CA MET A 52 -1.04 6.95 5.66
C MET A 52 -2.07 6.42 4.65
N GLU A 53 -3.29 6.12 5.11
CA GLU A 53 -4.40 5.69 4.24
C GLU A 53 -4.78 6.79 3.24
N ASP A 54 -5.07 8.00 3.72
CA ASP A 54 -5.43 9.15 2.87
C ASP A 54 -4.32 9.49 1.86
N TRP A 55 -3.06 9.45 2.30
CA TRP A 55 -1.90 9.64 1.43
C TRP A 55 -1.80 8.56 0.36
N ALA A 56 -2.01 7.29 0.74
CA ALA A 56 -1.93 6.16 -0.19
C ALA A 56 -3.03 6.23 -1.25
N PHE A 57 -4.24 6.65 -0.89
CA PHE A 57 -5.29 6.95 -1.87
C PHE A 57 -4.93 8.13 -2.77
N ALA A 58 -4.43 9.23 -2.20
CA ALA A 58 -4.00 10.39 -2.98
C ALA A 58 -2.82 10.10 -3.93
N LYS A 59 -2.03 9.05 -3.64
CA LYS A 59 -0.88 8.61 -4.42
C LYS A 59 -1.06 7.25 -5.09
N GLU A 60 -2.29 6.76 -5.21
CA GLU A 60 -2.57 5.41 -5.74
C GLU A 60 -1.93 5.18 -7.12
N GLU A 61 -2.06 6.13 -8.04
CA GLU A 61 -1.47 6.04 -9.39
C GLU A 61 0.07 6.07 -9.38
N TRP A 62 0.67 6.69 -8.38
CA TRP A 62 2.13 6.63 -8.18
C TRP A 62 2.54 5.28 -7.59
N LEU A 63 1.79 4.77 -6.61
CA LEU A 63 2.04 3.47 -5.99
C LEU A 63 1.92 2.31 -6.99
N LYS A 64 0.95 2.37 -7.92
CA LYS A 64 0.78 1.38 -9.00
C LYS A 64 1.95 1.27 -9.97
N GLN A 65 2.91 2.21 -9.93
CA GLN A 65 4.15 2.11 -10.70
C GLN A 65 5.13 1.10 -10.10
N TYR A 66 5.02 0.84 -8.79
CA TYR A 66 5.92 -0.03 -8.03
C TYR A 66 5.23 -1.28 -7.48
N LEU A 67 3.94 -1.18 -7.16
CA LEU A 67 3.14 -2.20 -6.49
C LEU A 67 2.01 -2.70 -7.38
N GLU A 68 1.64 -3.97 -7.25
CA GLU A 68 0.51 -4.53 -7.99
C GLU A 68 -0.84 -4.14 -7.39
N LEU A 69 -0.95 -4.05 -6.06
CA LEU A 69 -2.17 -3.70 -5.33
C LEU A 69 -3.43 -4.44 -5.85
N PRO A 70 -3.45 -5.79 -5.83
CA PRO A 70 -4.53 -6.57 -6.45
C PRO A 70 -5.91 -6.29 -5.86
N ASN A 71 -5.97 -5.87 -4.59
CA ASN A 71 -7.19 -5.51 -3.88
C ASN A 71 -7.24 -4.01 -3.52
N GLY A 72 -6.43 -3.18 -4.18
CA GLY A 72 -6.32 -1.74 -3.90
C GLY A 72 -5.51 -1.41 -2.65
N ILE A 73 -5.69 -0.18 -2.15
CA ILE A 73 -4.99 0.35 -0.97
C ILE A 73 -5.44 -0.39 0.29
N PRO A 74 -4.50 -0.87 1.13
CA PRO A 74 -4.84 -1.45 2.43
C PRO A 74 -5.49 -0.39 3.34
N CYS A 75 -6.73 -0.63 3.76
CA CYS A 75 -7.46 0.24 4.68
C CYS A 75 -7.89 -0.55 5.93
N GLY A 76 -7.79 0.07 7.10
CA GLY A 76 -8.05 -0.62 8.37
C GLY A 76 -9.53 -0.69 8.74
N TRP A 77 -10.30 0.36 8.41
CA TRP A 77 -11.63 0.58 8.99
C TRP A 77 -12.65 1.16 8.02
N MET A 78 -12.65 0.77 6.74
CA MET A 78 -13.84 0.99 5.89
C MET A 78 -13.88 0.17 4.60
N PRO A 79 -14.56 -0.99 4.57
CA PRO A 79 -14.98 -1.58 3.31
C PRO A 79 -16.21 -0.81 2.78
N LYS A 80 -16.05 -0.14 1.63
CA LYS A 80 -17.11 0.40 0.76
C LYS A 80 -17.82 1.69 1.23
N MET A 81 -17.21 2.83 0.96
CA MET A 81 -17.96 3.97 0.40
C MET A 81 -17.17 4.58 -0.75
N THR A 82 -17.26 3.92 -1.91
CA THR A 82 -17.17 4.59 -3.20
C THR A 82 -18.19 5.73 -3.20
N GLY A 83 -17.74 6.93 -2.87
CA GLY A 83 -18.61 8.08 -2.60
C GLY A 83 -17.93 9.28 -1.96
N ARG A 84 -16.71 9.16 -1.42
CA ARG A 84 -15.91 10.34 -1.07
C ARG A 84 -15.24 10.92 -2.31
N SER A 85 -16.03 11.72 -3.02
CA SER A 85 -15.52 12.90 -3.71
C SER A 85 -14.89 13.82 -2.66
N LEU A 86 -13.65 13.56 -2.26
CA LEU A 86 -12.81 14.60 -1.66
C LEU A 86 -12.25 15.43 -2.82
N ARG A 87 -13.14 16.23 -3.42
CA ARG A 87 -12.76 17.52 -3.98
C ARG A 87 -12.53 18.44 -2.79
N VAL A 88 -11.26 18.64 -2.46
CA VAL A 88 -10.78 19.97 -2.11
C VAL A 88 -10.07 20.55 -3.34
#